data_AF-F8PQY4-F1
#
_entry.id   AF-F8PQY4-F1
#
_cell.length_a   1.000
_cell.length_b   1.000
_cell.length_c   1.000
_cell.angle_alpha   90.00
_cell.angle_beta   90.00
_cell.angle_gamma   90.00
#
_symmetry.space_group_name_H-M   'P 1'
#
loop_
_entity.id
_entity.type
_entity.pdbx_description
1 polymer ?
#
loop_
_entity_poly.entity_id
_entity_poly.type
_entity_poly.pdbx_seq_one_letter_code
_entity_poly.pdbx_strand_id
1 'polypeptide(L)' 'MGKTISDDEKNKVAWDSNAITPGTPFMDLLALSLRYWVVQKMNTDPGWKDLQVIISDASVPGEGEHKIMDFIRRQ' A
#
# COMPACT_ATOMS: atom_id res chain seq x y z
N MET A 1 -11.87 -26.19 21.19
CA MET A 1 -13.08 -25.41 21.52
C MET A 1 -13.15 -24.27 20.49
N GLY A 2 -14.09 -24.29 19.55
CA GLY A 2 -14.22 -23.24 18.54
C GLY A 2 -14.68 -21.93 19.18
N LYS A 3 -14.13 -20.79 18.73
CA LYS A 3 -14.55 -19.47 19.19
C LYS A 3 -15.98 -19.21 18.72
N THR A 4 -16.90 -18.93 19.65
CA THR A 4 -18.26 -18.51 19.32
C THR A 4 -18.21 -17.09 18.76
N ILE A 5 -18.54 -16.95 17.48
CA ILE A 5 -18.62 -15.66 16.78
C ILE A 5 -19.94 -14.98 17.18
N SER A 6 -19.88 -13.71 17.58
CA SER A 6 -21.09 -12.95 17.95
C SER A 6 -21.97 -12.67 16.73
N ASP A 7 -23.27 -12.43 16.93
CA ASP A 7 -24.17 -12.14 15.81
C ASP A 7 -23.79 -10.82 15.08
N ASP A 8 -23.15 -9.89 15.79
CA ASP A 8 -22.58 -8.67 15.19
C ASP A 8 -21.40 -8.97 14.25
N GLU A 9 -20.58 -9.98 14.55
CA GLU A 9 -19.48 -10.42 13.69
C GLU A 9 -19.98 -11.20 12.47
N LYS A 10 -21.12 -11.92 12.57
CA LYS A 10 -21.75 -12.62 11.44
C LYS A 10 -22.30 -11.67 10.36
N ASN A 11 -22.69 -10.45 10.75
CA ASN A 11 -23.29 -9.46 9.87
C ASN A 11 -22.28 -8.45 9.29
N LYS A 12 -20.98 -8.59 9.58
CA LYS A 12 -19.96 -7.74 8.96
C LYS A 12 -19.76 -8.13 7.51
N VAL A 13 -20.08 -7.21 6.61
CA VAL A 13 -19.66 -7.31 5.21
C VAL A 13 -18.13 -7.23 5.19
N ALA A 14 -17.49 -8.30 4.74
CA ALA A 14 -16.05 -8.31 4.55
C ALA A 14 -15.64 -7.28 3.49
N TRP A 15 -14.48 -6.65 3.68
CA TRP A 15 -13.91 -5.80 2.64
C TRP A 15 -13.57 -6.64 1.40
N ASP A 16 -13.92 -6.15 0.22
CA ASP A 16 -13.61 -6.83 -1.04
C ASP A 16 -12.11 -6.77 -1.34
N SER A 17 -11.40 -7.86 -1.07
CA SER A 17 -9.96 -7.97 -1.31
C SER A 17 -9.59 -7.87 -2.79
N ASN A 18 -10.53 -8.13 -3.72
CA ASN A 18 -10.26 -7.96 -5.15
C ASN A 18 -10.01 -6.49 -5.52
N ALA A 19 -10.40 -5.55 -4.65
CA ALA A 19 -10.03 -4.15 -4.75
C ALA A 19 -8.50 -3.96 -4.77
N ILE A 20 -7.71 -4.90 -4.26
CA ILE A 20 -6.24 -4.88 -4.26
C ILE A 20 -5.70 -5.40 -5.60
N THR A 21 -6.10 -4.74 -6.69
CA THR A 21 -5.68 -5.07 -8.05
C THR A 21 -5.41 -3.77 -8.81
N PRO A 22 -4.37 -3.69 -9.66
CA PRO A 22 -4.15 -2.53 -10.52
C PRO A 22 -5.39 -2.13 -11.32
N GLY A 23 -5.65 -0.83 -11.44
CA GLY A 23 -6.79 -0.28 -12.17
C GLY A 23 -8.08 -0.14 -11.36
N THR A 24 -8.10 -0.53 -10.08
CA THR A 24 -9.25 -0.24 -9.21
C THR A 24 -9.16 1.18 -8.63
N PRO A 25 -10.30 1.84 -8.35
CA PRO A 25 -10.30 3.14 -7.66
C PRO A 25 -9.62 3.11 -6.29
N PHE A 26 -9.64 1.95 -5.62
CA PHE A 26 -8.94 1.76 -4.35
C PHE A 26 -7.43 1.95 -4.51
N MET A 27 -6.83 1.37 -5.56
CA MET A 27 -5.38 1.48 -5.78
C MET A 27 -4.95 2.89 -6.15
N ASP A 28 -5.79 3.66 -6.86
CA ASP A 28 -5.55 5.08 -7.14
C ASP A 28 -5.54 5.92 -5.86
N LEU A 29 -6.55 5.72 -5.00
CA LEU A 29 -6.65 6.38 -3.71
C LEU A 29 -5.47 6.00 -2.80
N LEU A 30 -5.08 4.72 -2.78
CA LEU A 30 -3.94 4.23 -2.02
C LEU A 30 -2.64 4.91 -2.47
N ALA A 31 -2.41 5.01 -3.78
CA ALA A 31 -1.21 5.66 -4.32
C ALA A 31 -1.15 7.15 -3.95
N LEU A 32 -2.27 7.88 -4.05
CA LEU A 32 -2.36 9.27 -3.61
C LEU A 32 -2.10 9.42 -2.10
N SER A 33 -2.70 8.54 -1.29
CA SER A 33 -2.57 8.55 0.16
C SER A 33 -1.13 8.29 0.60
N LEU A 34 -0.44 7.33 -0.03
CA LEU A 34 0.97 7.03 0.25
C LEU A 34 1.90 8.19 -0.13
N ARG A 35 1.67 8.83 -1.29
CA ARG A 35 2.41 10.04 -1.70
C ARG A 35 2.28 11.15 -0.67
N TYR A 36 1.06 11.45 -0.24
CA TYR A 36 0.80 12.44 0.80
C TYR A 36 1.49 12.07 2.12
N TRP A 37 1.36 10.80 2.54
CA TRP A 37 1.92 10.32 3.79
C TRP A 37 3.46 10.41 3.82
N VAL A 38 4.13 10.05 2.72
CA VAL A 38 5.59 10.18 2.60
C VAL A 38 6.01 11.65 2.71
N VAL A 39 5.33 12.57 2.01
CA VAL A 39 5.62 14.01 2.13
C VAL A 39 5.41 14.51 3.56
N GLN A 40 4.33 14.09 4.22
CA GLN A 40 4.12 14.40 5.63
C GLN A 40 5.26 13.88 6.52
N LYS A 41 5.71 12.64 6.30
CA LYS A 41 6.82 12.05 7.05
C LYS A 41 8.12 12.80 6.86
N MET A 42 8.48 13.14 5.63
CA MET A 42 9.70 13.91 5.34
C MET A 42 9.68 15.31 6.00
N ASN A 43 8.50 15.90 6.19
CA ASN A 43 8.36 17.21 6.81
C ASN A 43 8.26 17.19 8.35
N THR A 44 7.88 16.07 8.94
CA THR A 44 7.53 15.99 10.38
C THR A 44 8.45 15.08 11.19
N ASP A 45 9.09 14.11 10.54
CA ASP A 45 9.93 13.12 11.18
C ASP A 45 11.40 13.36 10.82
N PRO A 46 12.25 13.82 11.75
CA PRO A 46 13.67 14.06 11.48
C PRO A 46 14.41 12.83 10.93
N GLY A 47 13.94 11.62 11.23
CA GLY A 47 14.51 10.39 10.70
C GLY A 47 14.35 10.21 9.19
N TRP A 48 13.48 11.02 8.55
CA TRP A 48 13.20 10.99 7.11
C TRP A 48 13.89 12.12 6.34
N LYS A 49 14.59 13.05 7.02
CA LYS A 49 15.14 14.27 6.42
C LYS A 49 16.12 14.00 5.28
N ASP A 50 16.98 13.00 5.44
CA ASP A 50 18.06 12.69 4.50
C ASP A 50 17.81 11.40 3.71
N LEU A 51 16.55 10.93 3.65
CA LEU A 51 16.17 9.74 2.89
C LEU A 51 15.69 10.09 1.49
N GLN A 52 16.14 9.33 0.49
CA GLN A 52 15.51 9.30 -0.82
C GLN A 52 14.39 8.26 -0.82
N VAL A 53 13.15 8.71 -1.02
CA VAL A 53 11.98 7.84 -1.05
C VAL A 53 11.46 7.71 -2.48
N ILE A 54 11.33 6.47 -2.96
CA ILE A 54 10.82 6.15 -4.29
C ILE A 54 9.50 5.38 -4.13
N ILE A 55 8.45 5.82 -4.82
CA ILE A 55 7.14 5.16 -4.84
C ILE A 55 6.89 4.62 -6.25
N SER A 56 6.80 3.29 -6.38
CA SER A 56 6.37 2.60 -7.60
C SER A 56 5.00 1.98 -7.37
N ASP A 57 3.94 2.71 -7.71
CA ASP A 57 2.56 2.28 -7.46
C ASP A 57 2.05 1.25 -8.49
N ALA A 58 0.75 0.95 -8.42
CA ALA A 58 0.09 -0.03 -9.28
C ALA A 58 -0.06 0.40 -10.75
N SER A 59 0.19 1.67 -11.08
CA SER A 59 0.19 2.14 -12.47
C SER A 59 1.47 1.72 -13.22
N VAL A 60 2.55 1.41 -12.49
CA VAL A 60 3.81 0.94 -13.06
C VAL A 60 3.75 -0.59 -13.23
N PRO A 61 3.86 -1.11 -14.47
CA PRO A 61 3.80 -2.55 -14.73
C PRO A 61 4.87 -3.34 -13.99
N GLY A 62 4.55 -4.59 -13.65
CA GLY A 62 5.43 -5.53 -12.97
C GLY A 62 5.02 -5.77 -11.52
N GLU A 63 5.27 -7.00 -11.05
CA GLU A 63 5.05 -7.37 -9.65
C GLU A 63 6.01 -6.61 -8.73
N GLY A 64 5.57 -6.31 -7.51
CA GLY A 64 6.35 -5.50 -6.57
C GLY A 64 7.74 -6.08 -6.29
N GLU A 65 7.84 -7.40 -6.14
CA GLU A 65 9.11 -8.10 -5.93
C GLU A 65 10.07 -7.94 -7.12
N HIS A 66 9.56 -8.11 -8.35
CA HIS A 66 10.36 -7.97 -9.55
C HIS A 66 10.83 -6.52 -9.76
N LYS A 67 9.97 -5.52 -9.47
CA LYS A 67 10.34 -4.10 -9.53
C LYS A 67 11.47 -3.76 -8.55
N ILE A 68 11.45 -4.30 -7.34
CA ILE A 68 12.51 -4.12 -6.35
C ILE A 68 13.82 -4.77 -6.85
N MET A 69 13.75 -6.02 -7.29
CA MET A 69 14.92 -6.75 -7.79
C MET A 69 15.54 -6.06 -9.02
N ASP A 70 14.72 -5.51 -9.90
CA ASP A 70 15.17 -4.78 -11.08
C ASP A 70 15.78 -3.42 -10.72
N PHE A 71 15.27 -2.74 -9.69
CA PHE A 71 15.90 -1.52 -9.18
C PHE A 71 17.29 -1.82 -8.62
N ILE A 72 17.42 -2.85 -7.77
CA ILE A 72 18.71 -3.28 -7.19
C ILE A 72 19.72 -3.62 -8.28
N ARG A 73 19.30 -4.35 -9.32
CA ARG A 73 20.19 -4.75 -10.43
C ARG A 73 20.67 -3.60 -11.31
N ARG A 74 20.01 -2.45 -11.27
CA ARG A 74 20.34 -1.27 -12.09
C ARG A 74 21.14 -0.20 -11.33
N GLN A 75 21.38 -0.39 -10.04
CA GLN A 75 22.32 0.42 -9.26
C GLN A 75 23.76 -0.10 -9.46
#